data_AF-A0A3D0CE57-F1
#
_entry.id   AF-A0A3D0CE57-F1
#
_cell.length_a   1.000
_cell.length_b   1.000
_cell.length_c   1.000
_cell.angle_alpha   90.00
_cell.angle_beta   90.00
_cell.angle_gamma   90.00
#
_symmetry.space_group_name_H-M   'P 1'
#
loop_
_entity.id
_entity.type
_entity.pdbx_description
1 polymer ?
#
loop_
_entity_poly.entity_id
_entity_poly.type
_entity_poly.pdbx_seq_one_letter_code
_entity_poly.pdbx_strand_id
1 'polypeptide(L)'
;MINFKRSSIWGVSGISIGLCTFLFNYYMVPVSLPGYSVLVYPAIFTLSFFSEETYFAPKMVLFMSGQFVGYFFIGSLVQLIKKLNVRKNQS
;
A
#
# COMPACT_ATOMS: atom_id res chain seq x y z
N MET A 1 -9.66 14.37 15.48
CA MET A 1 -8.39 14.43 14.72
C MET A 1 -8.20 13.11 14.00
N ILE A 2 -7.37 13.02 12.95
CA ILE A 2 -7.06 11.73 12.30
C ILE A 2 -6.28 10.88 13.31
N ASN A 3 -6.65 9.61 13.47
CA ASN A 3 -5.95 8.70 14.37
C ASN A 3 -4.81 8.02 13.60
N PHE A 4 -3.60 8.55 13.78
CA PHE A 4 -2.41 8.05 13.12
C PHE A 4 -2.09 6.60 13.47
N LYS A 5 -2.35 6.14 14.70
CA LYS A 5 -2.17 4.72 15.09
C LYS A 5 -3.02 3.81 14.21
N ARG A 6 -4.28 4.18 13.93
CA ARG A 6 -5.14 3.41 13.02
C ARG A 6 -4.62 3.46 11.59
N SER A 7 -4.19 4.62 11.10
CA SER A 7 -3.59 4.72 9.76
C SER A 7 -2.30 3.89 9.63
N SER A 8 -1.46 3.83 10.67
CA SER A 8 -0.25 3.00 10.70
C SER A 8 -0.58 1.51 10.63
N ILE A 9 -1.67 1.06 11.26
CA ILE A 9 -2.13 -0.34 11.11
C ILE A 9 -2.46 -0.65 9.65
N TRP A 10 -3.14 0.28 8.94
CA TRP A 10 -3.39 0.13 7.51
C TRP A 10 -2.08 0.06 6.71
N GLY A 11 -1.13 0.96 6.99
CA GLY A 11 0.19 0.93 6.36
C GLY A 11 0.93 -0.40 6.56
N VAL A 12 0.98 -0.92 7.79
CA VAL A 12 1.60 -2.22 8.09
C VAL A 12 0.87 -3.36 7.38
N SER A 13 -0.47 -3.35 7.35
CA SER A 13 -1.23 -4.35 6.58
C SER A 13 -0.93 -4.27 5.08
N GLY A 14 -0.70 -3.07 4.53
CA GLY A 14 -0.26 -2.88 3.15
C GLY A 14 1.09 -3.52 2.86
N ILE A 15 2.06 -3.38 3.77
CA ILE A 15 3.35 -4.09 3.67
C ILE A 15 3.12 -5.60 3.64
N SER A 16 2.33 -6.15 4.56
CA SER A 16 2.05 -7.59 4.60
C SER A 16 1.38 -8.08 3.31
N ILE A 17 0.39 -7.35 2.80
CA ILE A 17 -0.27 -7.66 1.51
C ILE A 17 0.76 -7.63 0.39
N GLY A 18 1.59 -6.59 0.31
CA GLY A 18 2.61 -6.45 -0.71
C GLY A 18 3.63 -7.58 -0.69
N LEU A 19 4.13 -7.95 0.48
CA LEU A 19 5.08 -9.05 0.64
C LEU A 19 4.47 -10.40 0.23
N CYS A 20 3.27 -10.73 0.71
CA CYS A 20 2.58 -11.97 0.32
C CYS A 20 2.34 -12.02 -1.19
N THR A 21 1.92 -10.91 -1.77
CA THR A 21 1.60 -10.79 -3.20
C THR A 21 2.85 -10.90 -4.07
N PHE A 22 3.95 -10.27 -3.63
CA PHE A 22 5.28 -10.40 -4.24
C PHE A 22 5.80 -11.82 -4.16
N LEU A 23 5.79 -12.45 -2.97
CA LEU A 23 6.26 -13.82 -2.78
C LEU A 23 5.46 -14.81 -3.62
N PHE A 24 4.13 -14.67 -3.67
CA PHE A 24 3.29 -15.51 -4.52
C PHE A 24 3.73 -15.42 -5.99
N ASN A 25 3.88 -14.21 -6.54
CA ASN A 25 4.28 -14.04 -7.94
C ASN A 25 5.72 -14.50 -8.19
N TYR A 26 6.60 -14.40 -7.19
CA TYR A 26 7.98 -14.86 -7.28
C TYR A 26 8.06 -16.40 -7.38
N TYR A 27 7.26 -17.13 -6.60
CA TYR A 27 7.32 -18.60 -6.55
C TYR A 27 6.37 -19.32 -7.51
N MET A 28 5.24 -18.71 -7.89
CA MET A 28 4.16 -19.39 -8.65
C MET A 28 4.24 -19.18 -10.16
N VAL A 29 5.43 -18.99 -10.73
CA VAL A 29 5.61 -18.82 -12.19
C VAL A 29 5.07 -20.06 -12.94
N PRO A 30 4.20 -19.91 -13.96
CA PRO A 30 3.83 -18.67 -14.68
C PRO A 30 2.53 -17.99 -14.21
N VAL A 31 1.92 -18.43 -13.12
CA VAL A 31 0.63 -17.92 -12.63
C VAL A 31 0.83 -16.66 -11.81
N SER A 32 0.26 -15.55 -12.29
CA SER A 32 0.20 -14.30 -11.53
C SER A 32 -1.00 -14.30 -10.58
N LEU A 33 -0.83 -13.69 -9.40
CA LEU A 33 -1.97 -13.47 -8.50
C LEU A 33 -3.00 -12.54 -9.18
N PRO A 34 -4.28 -12.94 -9.31
CA PRO A 34 -5.31 -12.05 -9.85
C PRO A 34 -5.40 -10.75 -9.06
N GLY A 35 -5.33 -9.62 -9.74
CA GLY A 35 -5.34 -8.30 -9.08
C GLY A 35 -3.99 -7.87 -8.49
N TYR A 36 -2.88 -8.56 -8.78
CA TYR A 36 -1.53 -8.20 -8.36
C TYR A 36 -1.27 -6.69 -8.49
N SER A 37 -1.42 -6.14 -9.69
CA SER A 37 -1.11 -4.74 -9.99
C SER A 37 -1.93 -3.74 -9.18
N VAL A 38 -3.13 -4.13 -8.73
CA VAL A 38 -4.00 -3.30 -7.88
C VAL A 38 -3.54 -3.37 -6.42
N LEU A 39 -3.31 -4.59 -5.92
CA LEU A 39 -2.86 -4.82 -4.55
C LEU A 39 -1.50 -4.17 -4.28
N VAL A 40 -0.59 -4.27 -5.26
CA VAL A 40 0.75 -3.69 -5.15
C VAL A 40 0.89 -2.30 -5.77
N TYR A 41 -0.22 -1.68 -6.20
CA TYR A 41 -0.20 -0.41 -6.93
C TYR A 41 0.61 0.70 -6.24
N PRO A 42 0.48 0.94 -4.92
CA PRO A 42 1.25 2.00 -4.27
C PRO A 42 2.77 1.80 -4.35
N ALA A 43 3.22 0.55 -4.31
CA ALA A 43 4.62 0.23 -4.49
C ALA A 43 5.06 0.37 -5.95
N ILE A 44 4.25 -0.08 -6.92
CA ILE A 44 4.54 0.12 -8.34
C ILE A 44 4.68 1.62 -8.64
N PHE A 45 3.76 2.43 -8.13
CA PHE A 45 3.81 3.88 -8.26
C PHE A 45 5.10 4.46 -7.67
N THR A 46 5.48 4.03 -6.47
CA THR A 46 6.74 4.47 -5.83
C THR A 46 7.96 4.06 -6.66
N LEU A 47 7.99 2.84 -7.17
CA LEU A 47 9.08 2.34 -7.99
C LEU A 47 9.16 3.01 -9.36
N SER A 48 8.04 3.55 -9.89
CA SER A 48 8.02 4.23 -11.19
C SER A 48 8.91 5.47 -11.26
N PHE A 49 9.28 6.05 -10.10
CA PHE A 49 10.23 7.16 -10.01
C PHE A 49 11.71 6.72 -10.07
N PHE A 50 11.99 5.42 -10.06
CA PHE A 50 13.35 4.87 -10.01
C PHE A 50 13.64 4.03 -11.24
N SER A 51 14.93 3.87 -11.54
CA SER A 51 15.38 3.06 -12.68
C SER A 51 15.03 1.58 -12.49
N GLU A 52 14.69 0.91 -13.60
CA GLU A 52 14.49 -0.53 -13.63
C GLU A 52 15.75 -1.31 -13.23
N GLU A 53 16.94 -0.74 -13.49
CA GLU A 53 18.26 -1.30 -13.14
C GLU A 53 18.58 -1.22 -11.63
N THR A 54 17.65 -0.73 -10.80
CA THR A 54 17.86 -0.67 -9.35
C THR A 54 18.04 -2.06 -8.77
N TYR A 55 19.15 -2.26 -8.03
CA TYR A 55 19.46 -3.49 -7.32
C TYR A 55 18.28 -3.98 -6.46
N PHE A 56 18.20 -5.30 -6.29
CA PHE A 56 17.07 -5.93 -5.62
C PHE A 56 16.79 -5.38 -4.22
N ALA A 57 17.80 -5.31 -3.35
CA ALA A 57 17.62 -4.86 -1.97
C ALA A 57 17.04 -3.43 -1.86
N PRO A 58 17.60 -2.39 -2.51
CA PRO A 58 17.00 -1.06 -2.48
C PRO A 58 15.61 -1.04 -3.15
N LYS A 59 15.39 -1.81 -4.21
CA LYS A 59 14.08 -1.96 -4.85
C LYS A 59 13.03 -2.52 -3.87
N MET A 60 13.40 -3.49 -3.05
CA MET A 60 12.51 -4.06 -2.02
C MET A 60 12.21 -3.07 -0.89
N VAL A 61 13.19 -2.26 -0.47
CA VAL A 61 12.96 -1.20 0.53
C VAL A 61 11.96 -0.17 0.00
N LEU A 62 12.15 0.29 -1.25
CA LEU A 62 11.23 1.22 -1.92
C LEU A 62 9.84 0.62 -2.13
N PHE A 63 9.77 -0.68 -2.45
CA PHE A 63 8.51 -1.39 -2.58
C PHE A 63 7.74 -1.40 -1.25
N MET A 64 8.39 -1.78 -0.15
CA MET A 64 7.76 -1.82 1.18
C MET A 64 7.39 -0.44 1.69
N SER A 65 8.23 0.58 1.48
CA SER A 65 7.93 1.95 1.89
C SER A 65 6.75 2.52 1.09
N GLY A 66 6.71 2.28 -0.22
CA GLY A 66 5.59 2.65 -1.07
C GLY A 66 4.27 2.00 -0.65
N GLN A 67 4.30 0.69 -0.33
CA GLN A 67 3.14 0.00 0.24
C GLN A 67 2.65 0.64 1.53
N PHE A 68 3.56 0.89 2.47
CA PHE A 68 3.22 1.49 3.75
C PHE A 68 2.55 2.84 3.57
N VAL A 69 3.18 3.75 2.81
CA VAL A 69 2.69 5.11 2.62
C VAL A 69 1.34 5.10 1.89
N GLY A 70 1.18 4.26 0.86
CA GLY A 70 -0.08 4.15 0.13
C GLY A 70 -1.24 3.70 1.01
N TYR A 71 -1.08 2.59 1.73
CA TYR A 71 -2.13 2.09 2.60
C TYR A 71 -2.37 2.97 3.83
N PHE A 72 -1.34 3.61 4.36
CA PHE A 72 -1.47 4.62 5.40
C PHE A 72 -2.34 5.80 4.93
N PHE A 73 -2.13 6.26 3.68
CA PHE A 73 -2.92 7.32 3.09
C PHE A 73 -4.38 6.89 2.90
N ILE A 74 -4.63 5.67 2.40
CA ILE A 74 -5.98 5.08 2.30
C ILE A 74 -6.65 5.05 3.68
N GLY A 75 -5.98 4.53 4.71
CA GLY A 75 -6.51 4.49 6.07
C GLY A 75 -6.81 5.87 6.66
N SER A 76 -6.02 6.89 6.28
CA SER A 76 -6.24 8.28 6.67
C SER A 76 -7.43 8.90 5.92
N LEU A 77 -7.57 8.62 4.62
CA LEU A 77 -8.67 9.08 3.78
C LEU A 77 -10.01 8.50 4.24
N VAL A 78 -10.06 7.21 4.56
CA VAL A 78 -11.26 6.56 5.12
C VAL A 78 -11.71 7.24 6.41
N GLN A 79 -10.76 7.58 7.29
CA GLN A 79 -11.08 8.30 8.53
C GLN A 79 -11.58 9.72 8.25
N LEU A 80 -11.01 10.41 7.27
CA LEU A 80 -11.43 11.74 6.86
C LEU A 80 -12.87 11.72 6.32
N ILE A 81 -13.17 10.81 5.40
CA ILE A 81 -14.52 10.64 4.82
C ILE A 81 -15.54 10.34 5.92
N LYS A 82 -15.21 9.41 6.83
CA LYS A 82 -16.09 9.08 7.97
C LYS A 82 -16.37 10.30 8.83
N LYS A 83 -15.36 11.13 9.11
CA LYS A 83 -15.51 12.35 9.91
C LYS A 83 -16.38 13.39 9.21
N LEU A 84 -16.23 13.57 7.89
CA LEU A 84 -17.04 14.49 7.10
C LEU A 84 -18.52 14.07 7.06
N ASN A 85 -18.78 12.77 6.91
CA ASN A 85 -20.15 12.24 6.90
C ASN A 85 -20.84 12.43 8.27
N VAL A 86 -20.15 12.16 9.38
CA VAL A 86 -20.68 12.41 10.73
C VAL A 86 -21.04 13.88 10.93
N ARG A 87 -20.19 14.82 10.48
CA ARG A 87 -20.48 16.26 10.58
C ARG A 87 -21.72 16.66 9.77
N LYS A 88 -21.88 16.10 8.57
CA LYS A 88 -23.03 16.38 7.71
C LYS A 88 -24.36 15.95 8.37
N ASN A 89 -24.39 14.81 9.05
CA ASN A 89 -25.61 14.30 9.69
C ASN A 89 -25.98 15.00 11.01
N GLN A 90 -25.10 15.89 11.51
CA GLN A 90 -25.34 16.68 12.74
C GLN A 90 -25.75 18.13 12.45
N SER A 91 -25.79 18.53 11.18
CA SER A 91 -26.28 19.82 10.70
C SER A 91 -27.66 19.67 10.08
#